data_AF-A0A8C5F0Y8-F1
#
_entry.id   AF-A0A8C5F0Y8-F1
#
_cell.length_a   1.000
_cell.length_b   1.000
_cell.length_c   1.000
_cell.angle_alpha   90.00
_cell.angle_beta   90.00
_cell.angle_gamma   90.00
#
_symmetry.space_group_name_H-M   'P 1'
#
loop_
_entity.id
_entity.type
_entity.pdbx_description
1 polymer ?
#
loop_
_entity_poly.entity_id
_entity_poly.type
_entity_poly.pdbx_seq_one_letter_code
_entity_poly.pdbx_strand_id
1 'polypeptide(L)'
;MAAPGSGLRLPAGEGGGSAAASSLSMERIRSLTDLPELEAAYSRLCGEEKGVEEELEALLEQQSTIESKMVTLHRLGPNLQLIEGDARQLSGMITFTCNLAENVSSKVRQLDLAKVETMEVDLDLGG
;
A
#
# COMPACT_ATOMS: atom_id res chain seq x y z
N MET A 1 4.59 19.26 17.10
CA MET A 1 3.65 18.16 17.43
C MET A 1 4.03 16.97 16.55
N ALA A 2 4.93 16.10 17.03
CA ALA A 2 5.50 15.00 16.27
C ALA A 2 4.70 13.72 16.53
N ALA A 3 4.23 13.05 15.48
CA ALA A 3 3.57 11.76 15.59
C ALA A 3 4.60 10.64 15.81
N PRO A 4 4.34 9.67 16.71
CA PRO A 4 5.26 8.56 16.96
C PRO A 4 5.17 7.51 15.86
N GLY A 5 6.30 6.86 15.61
CA GLY A 5 6.50 5.89 14.53
C GLY A 5 5.54 4.70 14.57
N SER A 6 4.86 4.48 13.44
CA SER A 6 4.20 3.22 13.13
C SER A 6 5.28 2.23 12.66
N GLY A 7 5.87 1.50 13.61
CA GLY A 7 6.72 0.36 13.31
C GLY A 7 5.91 -0.68 12.54
N LEU A 8 6.23 -0.86 11.26
CA LEU A 8 5.83 -2.03 10.50
C LEU A 8 6.46 -3.25 11.16
N ARG A 9 5.69 -3.89 12.03
CA ARG A 9 5.99 -5.19 12.61
C ARG A 9 5.90 -6.20 11.46
N LEU A 10 7.06 -6.48 10.88
CA LEU A 10 7.28 -7.62 9.98
C LEU A 10 6.71 -8.87 10.65
N PRO A 11 5.93 -9.71 9.94
CA PRO A 11 5.64 -11.04 10.44
C PRO A 11 6.97 -11.75 10.61
N ALA A 12 7.23 -12.22 11.83
CA ALA A 12 8.34 -13.10 12.11
C ALA A 12 8.23 -14.26 11.11
N GLY A 13 9.23 -14.38 10.24
CA GLY A 13 9.48 -15.63 9.52
C GLY A 13 9.84 -16.66 10.57
N GLU A 14 8.82 -17.31 11.13
CA GLU A 14 8.96 -18.63 11.72
C GLU A 14 9.25 -19.57 10.56
N GLY A 15 10.53 -19.55 10.14
CA GLY A 15 11.16 -20.69 9.50
C GLY A 15 11.12 -21.84 10.50
N GLY A 16 9.95 -22.46 10.62
CA GLY A 16 9.79 -23.80 11.17
C GLY A 16 10.36 -24.79 10.17
N GLY A 17 11.64 -24.66 9.86
CA GLY A 17 12.41 -25.72 9.26
C GLY A 17 12.39 -26.87 10.25
N SER A 18 11.47 -27.81 10.03
CA SER A 18 11.53 -29.14 10.60
C SER A 18 12.75 -29.83 9.98
N ALA A 19 13.93 -29.42 10.45
CA ALA A 19 15.25 -29.82 9.99
C ALA A 19 15.60 -31.27 10.42
N ALA A 20 14.61 -32.16 10.46
CA ALA A 20 14.78 -33.54 10.89
C ALA A 20 14.01 -34.57 10.06
N ALA A 21 13.42 -34.21 8.91
CA ALA A 21 13.12 -35.21 7.89
C ALA A 21 14.44 -35.62 7.24
N SER A 22 15.08 -36.63 7.81
CA SER A 22 16.34 -37.18 7.31
C SER A 22 16.17 -37.55 5.84
N SER A 23 16.80 -36.82 4.91
CA SER A 23 16.81 -37.20 3.49
C SER A 23 17.66 -38.48 3.32
N LEU A 24 17.13 -39.51 2.66
CA LEU A 24 17.95 -40.66 2.25
C LEU A 24 18.89 -40.22 1.11
N SER A 25 20.19 -40.41 1.26
CA SER A 25 21.12 -40.16 0.15
C SER A 25 20.95 -41.20 -0.96
N MET A 26 21.15 -40.78 -2.20
CA MET A 26 21.12 -41.66 -3.36
C MET A 26 22.18 -42.78 -3.27
N GLU A 27 23.35 -42.52 -2.68
CA GLU A 27 24.35 -43.55 -2.41
C GLU A 27 23.82 -44.61 -1.43
N ARG A 28 23.08 -44.23 -0.38
CA ARG A 28 22.48 -45.17 0.57
C ARG A 28 21.43 -46.04 -0.11
N ILE A 29 20.55 -45.44 -0.92
CA ILE A 29 19.51 -46.15 -1.67
C ILE A 29 20.12 -47.22 -2.58
N ARG A 30 21.21 -46.90 -3.30
CA ARG A 30 21.91 -47.86 -4.17
C ARG A 30 22.58 -49.01 -3.42
N SER A 31 22.88 -48.83 -2.14
CA SER A 31 23.49 -49.87 -1.29
C SER A 31 22.48 -50.81 -0.62
N LEU A 32 21.18 -50.52 -0.69
CA LEU A 32 20.13 -51.36 -0.11
C LEU A 32 19.97 -52.64 -0.93
N THR A 33 20.16 -53.78 -0.28
CA THR A 33 19.99 -55.11 -0.90
C THR A 33 18.96 -55.97 -0.18
N ASP A 34 18.66 -55.65 1.08
CA ASP A 34 17.72 -56.38 1.91
C ASP A 34 16.29 -55.84 1.74
N LEU A 35 15.35 -56.75 1.51
CA LEU A 35 13.93 -56.43 1.34
C LEU A 35 13.34 -55.55 2.47
N PRO A 36 13.53 -55.86 3.78
CA PRO A 36 12.96 -55.02 4.84
C PRO A 36 13.56 -53.61 4.87
N GLU A 37 14.85 -53.47 4.54
CA GLU A 37 15.48 -52.15 4.46
C GLU A 37 14.96 -51.34 3.27
N LEU A 38 14.70 -52.01 2.14
CA LEU A 38 14.10 -51.41 0.95
C LEU A 38 12.66 -50.94 1.21
N GLU A 39 11.84 -51.75 1.89
CA GLU A 39 10.47 -51.41 2.26
C GLU A 39 10.42 -50.20 3.22
N ALA A 40 11.34 -50.16 4.20
CA ALA A 40 11.46 -49.04 5.12
C ALA A 40 11.90 -47.76 4.41
N ALA A 41 12.87 -47.85 3.50
CA ALA A 41 13.33 -46.72 2.69
C ALA A 41 12.23 -46.20 1.76
N TYR A 42 11.50 -47.09 1.09
CA TYR A 42 10.36 -46.75 0.24
C TYR A 42 9.27 -46.04 1.02
N SER A 43 8.85 -46.60 2.16
CA SER A 43 7.82 -46.00 3.02
C SER A 43 8.20 -44.60 3.49
N ARG A 44 9.49 -44.37 3.76
CA ARG A 44 10.01 -43.05 4.12
C ARG A 44 9.94 -42.07 2.96
N LEU A 45 10.38 -42.48 1.77
CA LEU A 45 10.30 -41.65 0.56
C LEU A 45 8.86 -41.27 0.22
N CYS A 46 7.89 -42.18 0.35
CA CYS A 46 6.48 -41.83 0.18
C CYS A 46 5.99 -40.79 1.18
N GLY A 47 6.46 -40.84 2.43
CA GLY A 47 6.17 -39.82 3.43
C GLY A 47 6.77 -38.46 3.08
N GLU A 48 8.02 -38.45 2.62
CA GLU A 48 8.72 -37.24 2.14
C GLU A 48 8.02 -36.64 0.91
N GLU A 49 7.66 -37.48 -0.07
CA GLU A 49 6.93 -37.09 -1.28
C GLU A 49 5.60 -36.42 -0.94
N LYS A 50 4.83 -37.04 -0.04
CA LYS A 50 3.55 -36.47 0.42
C LYS A 50 3.75 -35.13 1.14
N GLY A 51 4.79 -35.00 1.95
CA GLY A 51 5.09 -33.73 2.63
C GLY A 51 5.42 -32.61 1.64
N VAL A 52 6.18 -32.91 0.60
CA VAL A 52 6.48 -31.96 -0.49
C VAL A 52 5.23 -31.62 -1.29
N GLU A 53 4.35 -32.59 -1.55
CA GLU A 53 3.09 -32.38 -2.24
C GLU A 53 2.16 -31.43 -1.45
N GLU A 54 2.05 -31.61 -0.14
CA GLU A 54 1.29 -30.73 0.76
C GLU A 54 1.87 -29.30 0.80
N GLU A 55 3.20 -29.15 0.86
CA GLU A 55 3.86 -27.84 0.81
C GLU A 55 3.63 -27.14 -0.54
N LEU A 56 3.70 -27.89 -1.63
CA LEU A 56 3.46 -27.37 -2.97
C LEU A 56 2.01 -26.89 -3.14
N GLU A 57 1.03 -27.65 -2.68
CA GLU A 57 -0.38 -27.26 -2.70
C GLU A 57 -0.61 -25.95 -1.91
N ALA A 58 -0.01 -25.85 -0.72
CA ALA A 58 -0.09 -24.63 0.09
C ALA A 58 0.52 -23.41 -0.62
N LEU A 59 1.67 -23.59 -1.29
CA LEU A 59 2.31 -22.52 -2.07
C LEU A 59 1.47 -22.10 -3.28
N LEU A 60 0.85 -23.06 -3.98
CA LEU A 60 -0.05 -22.78 -5.12
C LEU A 60 -1.30 -22.02 -4.66
N GLU A 61 -1.88 -22.39 -3.53
CA GLU A 61 -3.03 -21.67 -2.98
C GLU A 61 -2.66 -20.23 -2.59
N GLN A 62 -1.48 -20.03 -1.99
CA GLN A 62 -0.95 -18.69 -1.73
C GLN A 62 -0.73 -17.87 -3.00
N GLN A 63 -0.16 -18.49 -4.05
CA GLN A 63 0.04 -17.84 -5.33
C GLN A 63 -1.28 -17.34 -5.91
N SER A 64 -2.32 -18.18 -5.93
CA SER A 64 -3.64 -17.79 -6.46
C SER A 64 -4.26 -16.58 -5.72
N THR A 65 -4.04 -16.53 -4.40
CA THR A 65 -4.49 -15.43 -3.54
C THR A 65 -3.74 -14.14 -3.86
N ILE A 66 -2.42 -14.22 -4.05
CA ILE A 66 -1.57 -13.08 -4.40
C ILE A 66 -1.96 -12.52 -5.77
N GLU A 67 -2.15 -13.38 -6.77
CA GLU A 67 -2.58 -12.99 -8.11
C GLU A 67 -3.91 -12.24 -8.08
N SER A 68 -4.90 -12.73 -7.33
CA SER A 68 -6.19 -12.06 -7.15
C SER A 68 -6.05 -10.67 -6.53
N LYS A 69 -5.16 -10.50 -5.54
CA LYS A 69 -4.86 -9.20 -4.93
C LYS A 69 -4.17 -8.27 -5.94
N MET A 70 -3.24 -8.78 -6.75
CA MET A 70 -2.58 -7.99 -7.78
C MET A 70 -3.57 -7.48 -8.84
N VAL A 71 -4.49 -8.33 -9.31
CA VAL A 71 -5.54 -7.92 -10.25
C VAL A 71 -6.40 -6.81 -9.66
N THR A 72 -6.75 -6.92 -8.38
CA THR A 72 -7.52 -5.89 -7.67
C THR A 72 -6.76 -4.56 -7.62
N LEU A 73 -5.47 -4.57 -7.28
CA LEU A 73 -4.64 -3.37 -7.25
C LEU A 73 -4.48 -2.74 -8.63
N HIS A 74 -4.22 -3.55 -9.66
CA HIS A 74 -4.10 -3.08 -11.04
C HIS A 74 -5.40 -2.39 -11.50
N ARG A 75 -6.56 -2.94 -11.12
CA ARG A 75 -7.87 -2.34 -11.42
C ARG A 75 -8.12 -1.04 -10.66
N LEU A 76 -7.49 -0.84 -9.50
CA LEU A 76 -7.65 0.38 -8.70
C LEU A 76 -6.83 1.56 -9.25
N GLY A 77 -5.74 1.29 -9.99
CA GLY A 77 -4.84 2.31 -10.55
C GLY A 77 -5.56 3.46 -11.28
N PRO A 78 -6.43 3.19 -12.26
CA PRO A 78 -7.15 4.23 -13.00
C PRO A 78 -8.04 5.11 -12.10
N ASN A 79 -8.71 4.53 -11.10
CA ASN A 79 -9.54 5.30 -10.17
C ASN A 79 -8.70 6.24 -9.30
N LEU A 80 -7.52 5.80 -8.86
CA LEU A 80 -6.61 6.66 -8.10
C LEU A 80 -6.07 7.81 -8.95
N GLN A 81 -5.75 7.58 -10.22
CA GLN A 81 -5.34 8.63 -11.15
C GLN A 81 -6.45 9.65 -11.40
N LEU A 82 -7.70 9.18 -11.51
CA LEU A 82 -8.86 10.07 -11.63
C LEU A 82 -9.03 10.96 -10.38
N ILE A 83 -9.00 10.34 -9.19
CA ILE A 83 -9.10 11.06 -7.91
C ILE A 83 -7.95 12.07 -7.75
N GLU A 84 -6.73 11.71 -8.14
CA GLU A 84 -5.58 12.62 -8.14
C GLU A 84 -5.81 13.83 -9.07
N GLY A 85 -6.36 13.60 -10.26
CA GLY A 85 -6.74 14.64 -11.20
C GLY A 85 -7.79 15.59 -10.63
N ASP A 86 -8.87 15.05 -10.05
CA ASP A 86 -9.93 15.82 -9.42
C ASP A 86 -9.40 16.65 -8.24
N ALA A 87 -8.54 16.07 -7.41
CA ALA A 87 -7.91 16.76 -6.29
C ALA A 87 -7.02 17.92 -6.76
N ARG A 88 -6.25 17.74 -7.85
CA ARG A 88 -5.46 18.82 -8.46
C ARG A 88 -6.36 19.94 -8.98
N GLN A 89 -7.41 19.60 -9.71
CA GLN A 89 -8.35 20.59 -10.24
C GLN A 89 -9.01 21.37 -9.10
N LEU A 90 -9.47 20.68 -8.06
CA LEU A 90 -10.10 21.29 -6.89
C LEU A 90 -9.13 22.24 -6.16
N SER A 91 -7.87 21.82 -5.98
CA SER A 91 -6.84 22.69 -5.40
C SER A 91 -6.61 23.96 -6.24
N GLY A 92 -6.59 23.82 -7.57
CA GLY A 92 -6.53 24.95 -8.49
C GLY A 92 -7.72 25.90 -8.36
N MET A 93 -8.94 25.36 -8.25
CA MET A 93 -10.16 26.14 -8.04
C MET A 93 -10.12 26.89 -6.71
N ILE A 94 -9.75 26.23 -5.62
CA ILE A 94 -9.61 26.88 -4.30
C ILE A 94 -8.62 28.04 -4.38
N THR A 95 -7.45 27.81 -4.98
CA THR A 95 -6.42 28.84 -5.15
C THR A 95 -6.93 30.04 -5.95
N PHE A 96 -7.63 29.78 -7.06
CA PHE A 96 -8.25 30.83 -7.87
C PHE A 96 -9.29 31.63 -7.07
N THR A 97 -10.17 30.94 -6.33
CA THR A 97 -11.18 31.59 -5.48
C THR A 97 -10.54 32.43 -4.38
N CYS A 98 -9.48 31.94 -3.72
CA CYS A 98 -8.72 32.71 -2.73
C CYS A 98 -8.13 34.00 -3.33
N ASN A 99 -7.46 33.88 -4.47
CA ASN A 99 -6.90 35.04 -5.17
C ASN A 99 -7.99 36.04 -5.55
N LEU A 100 -9.14 35.57 -6.05
CA LEU A 100 -10.25 36.43 -6.41
C LEU A 100 -10.82 37.15 -5.18
N ALA A 101 -10.99 36.44 -4.06
CA ALA A 101 -11.48 37.01 -2.81
C ALA A 101 -10.53 38.08 -2.25
N GLU A 102 -9.22 37.86 -2.29
CA GLU A 102 -8.22 38.85 -1.90
C GLU A 102 -8.29 40.11 -2.78
N ASN A 103 -8.41 39.93 -4.10
CA ASN A 103 -8.52 41.03 -5.04
C ASN A 103 -9.80 41.86 -4.81
N VAL A 104 -10.94 41.20 -4.63
CA VAL A 104 -12.22 41.88 -4.34
C VAL A 104 -12.15 42.59 -2.99
N SER A 105 -11.62 41.95 -1.95
CA SER A 105 -11.47 42.55 -0.62
C SER A 105 -10.59 43.80 -0.63
N SER A 106 -9.48 43.77 -1.39
CA SER A 106 -8.60 44.93 -1.58
C SER A 106 -9.32 46.08 -2.27
N LYS A 107 -10.08 45.80 -3.34
CA LYS A 107 -10.87 46.81 -4.05
C LYS A 107 -11.97 47.41 -3.19
N VAL A 108 -12.67 46.60 -2.39
CA VAL A 108 -13.70 47.10 -1.45
C VAL A 108 -13.07 48.02 -0.41
N ARG A 109 -11.94 47.61 0.21
CA ARG A 109 -11.22 48.47 1.16
C ARG A 109 -10.78 49.80 0.54
N GLN A 110 -10.28 49.79 -0.70
CA GLN A 110 -9.92 51.02 -1.42
C GLN A 110 -11.13 51.92 -1.65
N LEU A 111 -12.27 51.34 -2.03
CA LEU A 111 -13.51 52.08 -2.24
C LEU A 111 -14.03 52.69 -0.92
N ASP A 112 -13.97 51.93 0.18
CA ASP A 112 -14.35 52.41 1.50
C ASP A 112 -13.48 53.59 1.95
N LEU A 113 -12.16 53.52 1.74
CA LEU A 113 -11.23 54.63 2.05
C LEU A 113 -11.53 55.89 1.23
N ALA A 114 -11.68 55.76 -0.08
CA ALA A 114 -11.99 56.89 -0.95
C ALA A 114 -13.33 57.55 -0.57
N LYS A 115 -14.32 56.76 -0.17
CA LYS A 115 -15.62 57.26 0.28
C LYS A 115 -15.50 58.08 1.56
N VAL A 116 -14.71 57.63 2.53
CA VAL A 116 -14.43 58.40 3.75
C VAL A 116 -13.74 59.72 3.42
N GLU A 117 -12.68 59.71 2.59
CA GLU A 117 -11.98 60.93 2.18
C GLU A 117 -12.92 61.96 1.53
N THR A 118 -13.81 61.52 0.62
CA THR A 118 -14.79 62.43 0.01
C THR A 118 -15.80 62.99 1.00
N MET A 119 -16.21 62.21 1.99
CA MET A 119 -17.18 62.66 3.00
C MET A 119 -16.56 63.65 3.99
N GLU A 120 -15.28 63.48 4.34
CA GLU A 120 -14.56 64.44 5.19
C GLU A 120 -14.42 65.81 4.50
N VAL A 121 -14.11 65.84 3.20
CA VAL A 121 -13.99 67.09 2.43
C VAL A 121 -15.34 67.81 2.25
N ASP A 122 -16.44 67.08 2.12
CA ASP A 122 -17.79 67.67 2.05
C ASP A 122 -18.22 68.35 3.36
N LEU A 123 -17.72 67.89 4.51
CA LEU A 123 -17.99 68.52 5.81
C LEU A 123 -17.24 69.84 6.00
N ASP A 124 -16.03 69.96 5.45
CA ASP A 124 -15.21 71.18 5.54
C ASP A 124 -15.64 72.30 4.58
N LEU A 125 -16.37 71.98 3.51
CA LEU A 125 -16.90 72.96 2.53
C LEU A 125 -18.31 73.47 2.85
N GLY A 126 -19.01 72.85 3.82
CA GLY A 126 -20.38 73.18 4.21
C GLY A 126 -20.51 74.08 5.45
N GLY A 127 -19.40 74.57 6.01
CA GLY A 127 -19.34 75.44 7.21
C GLY A 127 -19.15 76.92 6.91
#